data_AF-A0AAV0NQS4-F1
#
_entry.id   AF-A0AAV0NQS4-F1
#
_cell.length_a   1.000
_cell.length_b   1.000
_cell.length_c   1.000
_cell.angle_alpha   90.00
_cell.angle_beta   90.00
_cell.angle_gamma   90.00
#
_symmetry.space_group_name_H-M   'P 1'
#
loop_
_entity.id
_entity.type
_entity.pdbx_description
1 polymer ?
#
loop_
_entity_poly.entity_id
_entity_poly.type
_entity_poly.pdbx_seq_one_letter_code
_entity_poly.pdbx_strand_id
1 'polypeptide(L)'
;IPTYAVEILNTGDCSISDIHVTYGWFSSAKLVVPNKFRRLAYNDCLVNDGRPLAAGRLVSFDYANTYSYPMSVSSVSCSCLL
;
A
#
# COMPACT_ATOMS: atom_id res chain seq x y z
N ILE A 1 21.26 -5.74 -4.73
CA ILE A 1 19.82 -5.46 -4.96
C ILE A 1 19.46 -4.24 -4.12
N PRO A 2 19.14 -3.08 -4.72
CA PRO A 2 18.76 -1.89 -3.97
C PRO A 2 17.51 -2.14 -3.13
N THR A 3 17.30 -1.28 -2.13
CA THR A 3 16.09 -1.26 -1.30
C THR A 3 15.36 0.04 -1.56
N TYR A 4 14.04 -0.06 -1.74
CA TYR A 4 13.14 1.05 -1.99
C TYR A 4 12.16 1.14 -0.83
N ALA A 5 12.02 2.33 -0.26
CA ALA A 5 11.00 2.63 0.72
C ALA A 5 9.71 3.03 0.01
N VAL A 6 8.58 2.55 0.53
CA VAL A 6 7.24 2.96 0.12
C VAL A 6 6.54 3.59 1.30
N GLU A 7 5.94 4.75 1.08
CA GLU A 7 5.09 5.44 2.04
C GLU A 7 3.73 5.72 1.41
N ILE A 8 2.67 5.26 2.06
CA ILE A 8 1.28 5.50 1.66
C ILE A 8 0.67 6.37 2.75
N LEU A 9 0.49 7.66 2.45
CA LEU A 9 -0.05 8.67 3.36
C LEU A 9 -1.51 8.98 3.01
N ASN A 10 -2.40 8.91 3.99
CA ASN A 10 -3.74 9.46 3.84
C ASN A 10 -3.70 10.98 4.06
N THR A 11 -3.76 11.76 2.98
CA THR A 11 -3.79 13.23 3.01
C THR A 11 -5.21 13.81 3.06
N GLY A 12 -6.24 12.95 3.11
CA GLY A 12 -7.62 13.38 3.27
C GLY A 12 -7.96 13.81 4.70
N ASP A 13 -9.23 14.13 4.90
CA ASP A 13 -9.82 14.53 6.18
C ASP A 13 -10.58 13.40 6.89
N CYS A 14 -10.75 12.26 6.22
CA CYS A 14 -11.48 11.11 6.71
C CYS A 14 -10.59 9.86 6.83
N SER A 15 -11.10 8.84 7.53
CA SER A 15 -10.45 7.53 7.53
C SER A 15 -10.73 6.81 6.20
N ILE A 16 -9.69 6.22 5.61
CA ILE A 16 -9.81 5.35 4.43
C ILE A 16 -9.48 3.91 4.81
N SER A 17 -10.10 2.94 4.17
CA SER A 17 -9.89 1.50 4.39
C SER A 17 -9.94 0.78 3.04
N ASP A 18 -9.67 -0.53 3.02
CA ASP A 18 -9.65 -1.32 1.77
C ASP A 18 -8.87 -0.62 0.65
N ILE A 19 -7.66 -0.17 0.98
CA ILE A 19 -6.80 0.56 0.05
C ILE A 19 -6.15 -0.46 -0.88
N HIS A 20 -6.56 -0.45 -2.14
CA HIS A 20 -5.99 -1.27 -3.19
C HIS A 20 -4.96 -0.47 -3.98
N VAL A 21 -3.82 -1.10 -4.25
CA VAL A 21 -2.73 -0.52 -5.03
C VAL A 21 -2.43 -1.43 -6.22
N THR A 22 -2.25 -0.82 -7.38
CA THR A 22 -1.81 -1.44 -8.64
C THR A 22 -0.32 -1.13 -8.86
N TYR A 23 0.40 -2.06 -9.51
CA TYR A 23 1.87 -2.02 -9.65
C TYR A 23 2.42 -3.00 -10.69
N GLY A 24 1.55 -3.61 -11.51
CA GLY A 24 1.89 -4.61 -12.51
C GLY A 24 2.56 -5.87 -11.91
N TRP A 25 3.86 -6.04 -12.21
CA TRP A 25 4.67 -7.23 -11.90
C TRP A 25 5.52 -7.08 -10.64
N PHE A 26 4.99 -6.47 -9.57
CA PHE A 26 5.74 -6.31 -8.33
C PHE A 26 6.24 -7.65 -7.81
N SER A 27 7.51 -7.66 -7.46
CA SER A 27 8.16 -8.73 -6.73
C SER A 27 9.21 -8.12 -5.81
N SER A 28 9.60 -8.87 -4.80
CA SER A 28 10.70 -8.48 -3.93
C SER A 28 11.59 -9.67 -3.59
N ALA A 29 12.90 -9.41 -3.52
CA ALA A 29 13.91 -10.32 -3.00
C ALA A 29 13.92 -10.39 -1.46
N LYS A 30 13.21 -9.48 -0.77
CA LYS A 30 13.04 -9.50 0.69
C LYS A 30 11.56 -9.69 1.03
N LEU A 31 11.31 -10.31 2.18
CA LEU A 31 9.94 -10.44 2.69
C LEU A 31 9.37 -9.05 2.99
N VAL A 32 8.27 -8.72 2.32
CA VAL A 32 7.44 -7.57 2.67
C VAL A 32 6.44 -8.04 3.73
N VAL A 33 6.28 -7.26 4.81
CA VAL A 33 5.41 -7.66 5.93
C VAL A 33 3.96 -7.74 5.43
N PRO A 34 3.31 -8.93 5.46
CA PRO A 34 2.01 -9.13 4.80
C PRO A 34 0.88 -8.26 5.37
N ASN A 35 0.95 -7.86 6.64
CA ASN A 35 -0.05 -6.97 7.23
C ASN A 35 0.05 -5.52 6.73
N LYS A 36 1.15 -5.13 6.06
CA LYS A 36 1.33 -3.80 5.49
C LYS A 36 1.01 -3.77 4.00
N PHE A 37 1.39 -4.81 3.26
CA PHE A 37 1.21 -4.89 1.82
C PHE A 37 1.10 -6.37 1.40
N ARG A 38 -0.09 -6.80 0.98
CA ARG A 38 -0.40 -8.19 0.64
C ARG A 38 -1.04 -8.32 -0.72
N ARG A 39 -0.40 -9.09 -1.60
CA ARG A 39 -0.92 -9.39 -2.93
C ARG A 39 -2.21 -10.23 -2.80
N LEU A 40 -3.30 -9.73 -3.37
CA LEU A 40 -4.57 -10.46 -3.47
C LEU A 40 -4.68 -11.16 -4.82
N ALA A 41 -4.31 -10.46 -5.90
CA ALA A 41 -4.36 -10.98 -7.27
C ALA A 41 -3.22 -10.42 -8.13
N TYR A 42 -3.26 -10.67 -9.44
CA TYR A 42 -2.39 -9.95 -10.36
C TYR A 42 -2.78 -8.48 -10.38
N ASN A 43 -1.80 -7.58 -10.22
CA ASN A 43 -2.00 -6.13 -10.18
C ASN A 43 -2.93 -5.62 -9.05
N ASP A 44 -3.11 -6.40 -7.98
CA ASP A 44 -3.97 -6.02 -6.86
C ASP A 44 -3.32 -6.42 -5.52
N CYS A 45 -3.12 -5.42 -4.66
CA CYS A 45 -2.52 -5.58 -3.35
C CYS A 45 -3.21 -4.69 -2.34
N LEU A 46 -3.44 -5.30 -1.18
CA LEU A 46 -4.13 -4.70 -0.08
C LEU A 46 -3.11 -4.07 0.87
N VAL A 47 -3.34 -2.81 1.21
CA VAL A 47 -2.54 -2.08 2.18
C VAL A 47 -3.16 -2.23 3.57
N ASN A 48 -2.31 -2.26 4.60
CA ASN A 48 -2.72 -2.29 6.01
C ASN A 48 -3.70 -3.45 6.36
N ASP A 49 -3.65 -4.54 5.60
CA ASP A 49 -4.60 -5.65 5.70
C ASP A 49 -6.08 -5.20 5.62
N GLY A 50 -6.36 -4.16 4.84
CA GLY A 50 -7.70 -3.57 4.67
C GLY A 50 -8.14 -2.66 5.82
N ARG A 51 -7.36 -2.60 6.91
CA ARG A 51 -7.73 -1.85 8.11
C ARG A 51 -7.75 -0.34 7.85
N PRO A 52 -8.60 0.41 8.58
CA PRO A 52 -8.65 1.86 8.46
C PRO A 52 -7.30 2.55 8.70
N LEU A 53 -6.99 3.50 7.83
CA LEU A 53 -5.90 4.45 7.91
C LEU A 53 -6.50 5.84 8.11
N ALA A 54 -6.39 6.35 9.35
CA ALA A 54 -6.91 7.67 9.70
C ALA A 54 -6.23 8.80 8.91
N ALA A 55 -6.90 9.96 8.82
CA ALA A 55 -6.34 11.17 8.24
C ALA A 55 -4.96 11.51 8.84
N GLY A 56 -4.00 11.86 7.99
CA GLY A 56 -2.63 12.18 8.38
C GLY A 56 -1.78 10.98 8.83
N ARG A 57 -2.31 9.74 8.78
CA ARG A 57 -1.55 8.52 9.07
C ARG A 57 -0.98 7.91 7.81
N LEU A 58 0.14 7.20 7.98
CA LEU A 58 0.84 6.52 6.90
C LEU A 58 1.09 5.05 7.21
N VAL A 59 1.22 4.26 6.14
CA VAL A 59 1.77 2.90 6.15
C VAL A 59 3.07 2.93 5.39
N SER A 60 4.14 2.40 5.98
CA SER A 60 5.46 2.31 5.36
C SER A 60 6.02 0.90 5.34
N PHE A 61 6.64 0.52 4.23
CA PHE A 61 7.34 -0.74 4.08
C PHE A 61 8.48 -0.61 3.07
N ASP A 62 9.47 -1.49 3.21
CA ASP A 62 10.60 -1.58 2.28
C ASP A 62 10.46 -2.82 1.40
N TYR A 63 10.92 -2.71 0.14
CA TYR A 63 11.12 -3.85 -0.73
C TYR A 63 12.49 -3.77 -1.41
N ALA A 64 13.06 -4.92 -1.74
CA ALA A 64 14.29 -5.02 -2.53
C ALA A 64 14.00 -5.59 -3.92
N ASN A 65 14.43 -4.91 -4.98
CA ASN A 65 14.43 -5.41 -6.35
C ASN A 65 15.51 -4.68 -7.19
N THR A 66 15.73 -5.06 -8.45
CA THR A 66 16.71 -4.43 -9.35
C THR A 66 16.29 -3.05 -9.84
N TYR A 67 14.99 -2.73 -9.78
CA TYR A 67 14.42 -1.42 -10.14
C TYR A 67 13.22 -1.08 -9.24
N SER A 68 12.82 0.19 -9.21
CA SER A 68 11.61 0.62 -8.53
C SER A 68 10.36 0.34 -9.37
N TYR A 69 9.27 -0.05 -8.70
CA TYR A 69 7.96 -0.21 -9.35
C TYR A 69 7.15 1.08 -9.24
N PRO A 70 6.49 1.53 -10.33
CA PRO A 70 5.46 2.56 -10.23
C PRO A 70 4.24 1.96 -9.53
N MET A 71 3.88 2.52 -8.38
CA MET A 71 2.70 2.12 -7.60
C MET A 71 1.61 3.18 -7.72
N SER A 72 0.36 2.76 -7.85
CA SER A 72 -0.78 3.68 -7.96
C SER A 72 -1.97 3.14 -7.18
N VAL A 73 -2.59 3.99 -6.36
CA VAL A 73 -3.83 3.65 -5.65
C VAL A 73 -4.94 3.46 -6.68
N SER A 74 -5.59 2.29 -6.69
CA SER A 74 -6.68 1.96 -7.62
C SER A 74 -8.05 2.19 -7.00
N SER A 75 -8.23 1.91 -5.71
CA SER A 75 -9.47 2.16 -4.99
C SER A 75 -9.26 2.29 -3.48
N VAL A 76 -10.19 2.98 -2.83
CA VAL A 76 -10.27 3.11 -1.37
C VAL A 76 -11.75 3.12 -0.95
N SER A 77 -12.03 2.65 0.26
CA SER A 77 -13.30 2.83 0.95
C SER A 77 -13.18 3.99 1.94
N CYS A 78 -13.97 5.06 1.75
CA CYS A 78 -13.96 6.23 2.63
C CYS A 78 -15.00 6.13 3.75
N SER A 79 -14.63 6.52 4.96
CA SER A 79 -15.54 6.63 6.11
C SER A 79 -15.32 7.97 6.82
N CYS A 80 -16.18 8.95 6.49
CA CYS A 80 -16.26 10.23 7.21
C CYS A 80 -17.23 10.07 8.39
N LEU A 81 -16.80 10.40 9.60
CA LEU A 81 -17.76 10.65 10.69
C LEU A 81 -18.33 12.05 10.45
N LEU A 82 -19.64 12.13 10.24
CA LEU A 82 -20.38 13.39 10.17
C LEU A 82 -20.44 14.07 11.55
#